data_AF-A0A4Q3UEM5-F1
#
_entry.id   AF-A0A4Q3UEM5-F1
#
_cell.length_a   1.000
_cell.length_b   1.000
_cell.length_c   1.000
_cell.angle_alpha   90.00
_cell.angle_beta   90.00
_cell.angle_gamma   90.00
#
_symmetry.space_group_name_H-M   'P 1'
#
loop_
_entity.id
_entity.type
_entity.pdbx_description
1 polymer ?
#
loop_
_entity_poly.entity_id
_entity_poly.type
_entity_poly.pdbx_seq_one_letter_code
_entity_poly.pdbx_strand_id
1 'polypeptide(L)'
;IRPDEVAVAISSGNVKLLESVKGIGKKTAERLVLELRDKINKGSSVIREVNHTVYNSLEQDALNALTALGINRGQAEQSVKKVRAADPGISQLEDLIKKALKAI
;
A
#
# COMPACT_ATOMS: atom_id res chain seq x y z
N ILE A 1 4.81 2.26 -22.84
CA ILE A 1 4.10 2.41 -21.54
C ILE A 1 4.78 1.49 -20.54
N ARG A 2 5.16 2.00 -19.37
CA ARG A 2 5.73 1.19 -18.29
C ARG A 2 4.62 0.60 -17.41
N PRO A 3 4.83 -0.55 -16.74
CA PRO A 3 3.79 -1.20 -15.94
C PRO A 3 3.20 -0.32 -14.83
N ASP A 4 4.02 0.54 -14.22
CA ASP A 4 3.61 1.49 -13.19
C ASP A 4 2.68 2.58 -13.75
N GLU A 5 2.94 3.06 -14.96
CA GLU A 5 2.08 4.05 -15.63
C GLU A 5 0.70 3.46 -15.95
N VAL A 6 0.62 2.16 -16.27
CA VAL A 6 -0.65 1.45 -16.48
C VAL A 6 -1.45 1.37 -15.18
N ALA A 7 -0.81 1.03 -14.07
CA ALA A 7 -1.47 0.94 -12.76
C ALA A 7 -2.02 2.31 -12.32
N VAL A 8 -1.23 3.38 -12.51
CA VAL A 8 -1.66 4.75 -12.23
C VAL A 8 -2.84 5.15 -13.12
N ALA A 9 -2.77 4.86 -14.42
CA ALA A 9 -3.85 5.17 -15.36
C ALA A 9 -5.16 4.45 -15.04
N ILE A 10 -5.09 3.20 -14.57
CA ILE A 10 -6.28 2.46 -14.14
C ILE A 10 -6.87 3.09 -12.87
N SER A 11 -6.03 3.41 -11.88
CA SER A 11 -6.48 4.03 -10.62
C SER A 11 -7.10 5.43 -10.85
N SER A 12 -6.50 6.22 -11.76
CA SER A 12 -6.95 7.56 -12.11
C SER A 12 -8.05 7.61 -13.17
N GLY A 13 -8.47 6.46 -13.71
CA GLY A 13 -9.48 6.38 -14.78
C GLY A 13 -9.05 6.97 -16.12
N ASN A 14 -7.74 7.02 -16.40
CA ASN A 14 -7.20 7.56 -17.65
C ASN A 14 -7.30 6.55 -18.81
N VAL A 15 -8.51 6.42 -19.36
CA VAL A 15 -8.83 5.53 -20.49
C VAL A 15 -7.96 5.83 -21.72
N LYS A 16 -7.69 7.11 -22.01
CA LYS A 16 -6.90 7.52 -23.19
C LYS A 16 -5.47 6.97 -23.16
N LEU A 17 -4.85 6.90 -21.97
CA LEU A 17 -3.52 6.32 -21.84
C LEU A 17 -3.54 4.81 -22.17
N LEU A 18 -4.59 4.10 -21.77
CA LEU A 18 -4.75 2.69 -22.06
C LEU A 18 -5.05 2.44 -23.56
N GLU A 19 -5.83 3.31 -24.19
CA GLU A 19 -6.09 3.27 -25.65
C GLU A 19 -4.83 3.50 -26.49
N SER A 20 -3.82 4.19 -25.96
CA SER A 20 -2.54 4.41 -26.67
C SER A 20 -1.74 3.12 -26.88
N VAL A 21 -2.10 2.03 -26.19
CA VAL A 21 -1.45 0.73 -26.30
C VAL A 21 -1.98 0.00 -27.53
N LYS A 22 -1.06 -0.41 -28.41
CA LYS A 22 -1.37 -1.17 -29.63
C LYS A 22 -2.17 -2.44 -29.27
N GLY A 23 -3.44 -2.49 -29.70
CA GLY A 23 -4.35 -3.62 -29.45
C GLY A 23 -5.38 -3.39 -28.34
N ILE A 24 -5.35 -2.26 -27.64
CA ILE A 24 -6.37 -1.88 -26.65
C ILE A 24 -7.29 -0.82 -27.28
N GLY A 25 -8.55 -1.18 -27.54
CA GLY A 25 -9.57 -0.24 -28.00
C GLY A 25 -10.36 0.39 -26.85
N LYS A 26 -11.14 1.43 -27.14
CA LYS A 26 -11.94 2.19 -26.17
C LYS A 26 -12.76 1.32 -25.20
N LYS A 27 -13.55 0.39 -25.73
CA LYS A 27 -14.36 -0.53 -24.91
C LYS A 27 -13.52 -1.39 -23.96
N THR A 28 -12.37 -1.85 -24.44
CA THR A 28 -11.45 -2.67 -23.63
C THR A 28 -10.79 -1.83 -22.54
N ALA A 29 -10.37 -0.61 -22.86
CA ALA A 29 -9.78 0.33 -21.92
C ALA A 29 -10.78 0.72 -20.81
N GLU A 30 -12.02 1.06 -21.17
CA GLU A 30 -13.09 1.40 -20.21
C GLU A 30 -13.39 0.22 -19.27
N ARG A 31 -13.49 -0.99 -19.82
CA ARG A 31 -13.71 -2.22 -19.04
C ARG A 31 -12.56 -2.52 -18.09
N LEU A 32 -11.31 -2.38 -18.55
CA LEU A 32 -10.11 -2.54 -17.71
C LEU A 32 -10.11 -1.56 -16.54
N VAL A 33 -10.41 -0.28 -16.77
CA VAL A 33 -10.52 0.72 -15.71
C VAL A 33 -11.59 0.29 -14.70
N LEU A 34 -12.79 -0.07 -15.16
CA LEU A 34 -13.89 -0.44 -14.26
C LEU A 34 -13.54 -1.69 -13.42
N GLU A 35 -13.06 -2.76 -14.05
CA GLU A 35 -12.81 -4.04 -13.37
C GLU A 35 -11.56 -4.02 -12.47
N LEU A 36 -10.55 -3.24 -12.84
CA LEU A 36 -9.26 -3.24 -12.15
C LEU A 36 -9.11 -2.07 -11.16
N ARG A 37 -9.87 -0.98 -11.26
CA ARG A 37 -9.77 0.15 -10.31
C ARG A 37 -10.05 -0.30 -8.88
N ASP A 38 -11.08 -1.12 -8.67
CA ASP A 38 -11.40 -1.64 -7.33
C ASP A 38 -10.35 -2.63 -6.82
N LYS A 39 -9.77 -3.44 -7.72
CA LYS A 39 -8.72 -4.41 -7.36
C LYS A 39 -7.39 -3.72 -7.06
N ILE A 40 -7.02 -2.72 -7.84
CA ILE A 40 -5.82 -1.91 -7.62
C ILE A 40 -5.98 -1.07 -6.37
N ASN A 41 -7.14 -0.46 -6.08
CA ASN A 41 -7.27 0.27 -4.82
C ASN A 41 -7.11 -0.64 -3.59
N LYS A 42 -7.60 -1.89 -3.64
CA LYS A 42 -7.40 -2.89 -2.59
C LYS A 42 -5.96 -3.44 -2.54
N GLY A 43 -5.28 -3.54 -3.69
CA GLY A 43 -3.87 -3.98 -3.79
C GLY A 43 -2.83 -2.85 -3.70
N SER A 44 -3.23 -1.59 -3.76
CA SER A 44 -2.34 -0.42 -3.76
C SER A 44 -1.68 -0.18 -2.40
N SER A 45 -2.19 -0.81 -1.34
CA SER A 45 -1.48 -0.95 -0.07
C SER A 45 -0.19 -1.77 -0.20
N VAL A 46 -0.01 -2.53 -1.29
CA VAL A 46 1.14 -3.42 -1.54
C VAL A 46 2.08 -2.88 -2.64
N ILE A 47 1.62 -2.00 -3.54
CA ILE A 47 2.42 -1.56 -4.73
C ILE A 47 2.87 -0.08 -4.66
N ARG A 48 2.38 0.73 -3.70
CA ARG A 48 2.82 2.13 -3.53
C ARG A 48 4.14 2.31 -2.75
N GLU A 49 4.98 1.28 -2.64
CA GLU A 49 6.18 1.29 -1.80
C GLU A 49 7.47 1.81 -2.45
N VAL A 50 7.41 2.56 -3.56
CA VAL A 50 8.66 3.08 -4.16
C VAL A 50 8.85 4.59 -3.99
N ASN A 51 7.83 5.39 -3.65
CA ASN A 51 8.01 6.87 -3.66
C ASN A 51 7.22 7.68 -2.61
N HIS A 52 6.99 7.17 -1.40
CA HIS A 52 6.62 8.05 -0.29
C HIS A 52 7.34 7.70 1.01
N THR A 53 8.32 8.55 1.34
CA THR A 53 8.67 8.98 2.69
C THR A 53 9.10 7.88 3.66
N VAL A 54 10.39 7.90 3.99
CA VAL A 54 11.12 7.05 4.95
C VAL A 54 10.35 6.71 6.25
N TYR A 55 9.36 7.52 6.65
CA TYR A 55 8.51 7.27 7.83
C TYR A 55 7.44 6.17 7.67
N ASN A 56 6.94 5.90 6.45
CA ASN A 56 5.90 4.89 6.24
C ASN A 56 6.46 3.47 6.10
N SER A 57 7.71 3.29 5.66
CA SER A 57 8.32 1.95 5.53
C SER A 57 8.42 1.23 6.88
N LEU A 58 8.89 1.92 7.91
CA LEU A 58 9.15 1.30 9.22
C LEU A 58 7.86 0.89 9.95
N GLU A 59 6.77 1.64 9.75
CA GLU A 59 5.45 1.26 10.28
C GLU A 59 4.83 0.10 9.51
N GLN A 60 4.97 0.10 8.18
CA GLN A 60 4.50 -0.98 7.31
C GLN A 60 5.26 -2.29 7.61
N ASP A 61 6.58 -2.22 7.77
CA ASP A 61 7.44 -3.34 8.11
C ASP A 61 7.08 -3.92 9.48
N ALA A 62 6.87 -3.05 10.48
CA ALA A 62 6.42 -3.48 11.80
C ALA A 62 5.04 -4.14 11.71
N LEU A 63 4.13 -3.58 10.91
CA LEU A 63 2.82 -4.15 10.69
C LEU A 63 2.90 -5.56 10.09
N ASN A 64 3.69 -5.71 9.03
CA ASN A 64 3.88 -6.97 8.34
C ASN A 64 4.48 -8.02 9.28
N ALA A 65 5.49 -7.65 10.07
CA ALA A 65 6.09 -8.52 11.08
C ALA A 65 5.05 -8.97 12.13
N LEU A 66 4.25 -8.03 12.68
CA LEU A 66 3.22 -8.37 13.65
C LEU A 66 2.15 -9.30 13.07
N THR A 67 1.72 -9.07 11.83
CA THR A 67 0.77 -9.97 11.16
C THR A 67 1.36 -11.35 10.86
N ALA A 68 2.67 -11.43 10.55
CA ALA A 68 3.37 -12.70 10.36
C ALA A 68 3.48 -13.52 11.66
N LEU A 69 3.48 -12.84 12.81
CA LEU A 69 3.39 -13.47 14.14
C LEU A 69 1.96 -13.93 14.50
N GLY A 70 0.99 -13.72 13.60
CA GLY A 70 -0.40 -14.16 13.78
C GLY A 70 -1.32 -13.12 14.42
N ILE A 71 -0.87 -11.87 14.57
CA ILE A 71 -1.68 -10.80 15.15
C ILE A 71 -2.67 -10.27 14.12
N ASN A 72 -3.90 -10.02 14.55
CA ASN A 72 -4.91 -9.41 13.70
C ASN A 72 -4.44 -8.04 13.18
N ARG A 73 -4.59 -7.81 11.88
CA ARG A 73 -4.14 -6.58 11.22
C ARG A 73 -4.65 -5.30 11.89
N GLY A 74 -5.93 -5.25 12.29
CA GLY A 74 -6.49 -4.07 12.96
C GLY A 74 -5.84 -3.80 14.31
N GLN A 75 -5.56 -4.85 15.09
CA GLN A 75 -4.89 -4.74 16.38
C GLN A 75 -3.42 -4.33 16.23
N ALA A 76 -2.73 -4.88 15.22
CA ALA A 76 -1.37 -4.49 14.87
C ALA A 76 -1.28 -3.01 14.47
N GLU A 77 -2.20 -2.54 13.60
CA GLU A 77 -2.24 -1.14 13.15
C GLU A 77 -2.48 -0.17 14.33
N GLN A 78 -3.40 -0.51 15.23
CA GLN A 78 -3.66 0.31 16.42
C GLN A 78 -2.45 0.39 17.35
N SER A 79 -1.76 -0.73 17.55
CA SER A 79 -0.63 -0.81 18.46
C SER A 79 0.59 -0.06 17.93
N VAL A 80 0.89 -0.19 16.63
CA VAL A 80 1.94 0.59 15.96
C VAL A 80 1.65 2.09 16.03
N LYS A 81 0.42 2.52 15.73
CA LYS A 81 0.02 3.93 15.85
C LYS A 81 0.18 4.47 17.27
N LYS A 82 -0.22 3.69 18.27
CA LYS A 82 -0.11 4.06 19.69
C LYS A 82 1.36 4.27 20.09
N VAL A 83 2.25 3.37 19.66
CA VAL A 83 3.69 3.50 19.92
C VAL A 83 4.29 4.69 19.19
N ARG A 84 3.91 4.93 17.93
CA ARG A 84 4.39 6.09 17.16
C ARG A 84 3.97 7.42 17.79
N ALA A 85 2.73 7.49 18.27
CA ALA A 85 2.23 8.68 18.95
C ALA A 85 2.95 8.93 20.28
N ALA A 86 3.30 7.86 21.01
CA ALA A 86 4.02 7.96 22.29
C ALA A 86 5.52 8.26 22.11
N ASP A 87 6.13 7.76 21.03
CA ASP A 87 7.55 7.91 20.75
C ASP A 87 7.78 8.14 19.23
N PRO A 88 7.63 9.40 18.77
CA PRO A 88 7.83 9.75 17.38
C PRO A 88 9.27 9.56 16.89
N GLY A 89 10.23 9.47 17.81
CA GLY A 89 11.67 9.36 17.54
C GLY A 89 12.16 7.94 17.24
N ILE A 90 11.31 6.93 17.34
CA ILE A 90 11.68 5.54 17.03
C ILE A 90 12.11 5.41 15.57
N SER A 91 13.40 5.16 15.38
CA SER A 91 14.04 4.94 14.09
C SER A 91 14.42 3.48 13.85
N GLN A 92 14.32 2.63 14.88
CA GLN A 92 14.67 1.21 14.80
C GLN A 92 13.42 0.33 14.70
N LEU A 93 13.40 -0.56 13.71
CA LEU A 93 12.28 -1.45 13.43
C LEU A 93 12.02 -2.44 14.58
N GLU A 94 13.06 -3.07 15.10
CA GLU A 94 12.93 -4.03 16.21
C GLU A 94 12.37 -3.38 17.47
N ASP A 95 12.76 -2.14 17.76
CA ASP A 95 12.23 -1.41 18.91
C ASP A 95 10.76 -1.07 18.74
N LEU A 96 10.33 -0.71 17.51
CA LEU A 96 8.92 -0.52 17.20
C LEU A 96 8.13 -1.81 17.39
N ILE A 97 8.61 -2.94 16.88
CA ILE A 97 7.93 -4.24 16.99
C ILE A 97 7.83 -4.65 18.47
N LYS A 98 8.91 -4.56 19.24
CA LYS A 98 8.91 -4.92 20.68
C LYS A 98 7.94 -4.05 21.48
N LYS A 99 7.93 -2.73 21.23
CA LYS A 99 7.00 -1.81 21.91
C LYS A 99 5.56 -2.04 21.46
N ALA A 100 5.33 -2.33 20.18
CA ALA A 100 4.01 -2.64 19.66
C ALA A 100 3.45 -3.93 20.27
N LEU A 101 4.26 -4.99 20.37
CA LEU A 101 3.88 -6.25 21.04
C LEU A 101 3.49 -6.04 22.51
N LYS A 102 4.14 -5.12 23.22
CA LYS A 102 3.76 -4.75 24.59
C LYS A 102 2.47 -3.95 24.69
N ALA A 103 2.03 -3.35 23.58
CA ALA A 103 0.87 -2.46 23.52
C ALA A 103 -0.40 -3.13 22.97
N ILE A 104 -0.28 -4.40 22.54
CA ILE A 104 -1.33 -5.29 22.03
C ILE A 104 -2.09 -5.92 23.19
#